data_AF-A0A7S2CMM5-F1
#
_entry.id   AF-A0A7S2CMM5-F1
#
_cell.length_a   1.000
_cell.length_b   1.000
_cell.length_c   1.000
_cell.angle_alpha   90.00
_cell.angle_beta   90.00
_cell.angle_gamma   90.00
#
_symmetry.space_group_name_H-M   'P 1'
#
loop_
_entity.id
_entity.type
_entity.pdbx_description
1 polymer ?
#
loop_
_entity_poly.entity_id
_entity_poly.type
_entity_poly.pdbx_seq_one_letter_code
_entity_poly.pdbx_strand_id
1 'polypeptide(L)'
;WISLCGYFLEDGIPRGAQSVYRSDSAPQGRRRPALTMNWAAGQSFSRCHAERNVPADKHLRWVFDGEEVSRAVRLWTHGYDLYNPRVSVVLHNYSSASQAFWSFAPPIGSRDGRDDG
;
A
#
# COMPACT_ATOMS: atom_id res chain seq x y z
N TRP A 1 2.97 1.15 -24.51
CA TRP A 1 2.55 0.88 -23.13
C TRP A 1 2.42 -0.62 -22.95
N ILE A 2 3.07 -1.20 -21.94
CA ILE A 2 2.93 -2.62 -21.61
C ILE A 2 1.81 -2.71 -20.57
N SER A 3 0.70 -3.38 -20.92
CA SER A 3 -0.40 -3.67 -19.99
C SER A 3 -0.17 -5.07 -19.41
N LEU A 4 0.29 -5.15 -18.17
CA LEU A 4 0.50 -6.43 -17.47
C LEU A 4 -0.78 -6.77 -16.70
N CYS A 5 -1.78 -7.36 -17.37
CA CYS A 5 -2.98 -7.88 -16.71
C CYS A 5 -3.76 -6.84 -15.86
N GLY A 6 -3.94 -5.63 -16.37
CA GLY A 6 -4.65 -4.55 -15.66
C GLY A 6 -3.75 -3.66 -14.80
N TYR A 7 -2.47 -3.58 -15.16
CA TYR A 7 -1.47 -2.69 -14.59
C TYR A 7 -0.71 -1.96 -15.69
N PHE A 8 -0.29 -0.73 -15.40
CA PHE A 8 0.57 0.09 -16.25
C PHE A 8 1.67 0.73 -15.41
N LEU A 9 2.76 1.14 -16.04
CA LEU A 9 3.80 1.93 -15.38
C LEU A 9 3.49 3.41 -15.58
N GLU A 10 3.45 4.16 -14.49
CA GLU A 10 3.43 5.63 -14.45
C GLU A 10 4.74 6.08 -13.81
N ASP A 11 5.58 6.79 -14.55
CA ASP A 11 6.92 7.22 -14.11
C ASP A 11 7.80 6.09 -13.55
N GLY A 12 7.68 4.89 -14.14
CA GLY A 12 8.42 3.70 -13.70
C GLY A 12 7.80 2.97 -12.50
N ILE A 13 6.73 3.51 -11.91
CA ILE A 13 6.01 2.91 -10.77
C ILE A 13 4.78 2.14 -11.28
N PRO A 14 4.57 0.89 -10.86
CA PRO A 14 3.39 0.13 -11.23
C PRO A 14 2.12 0.73 -10.60
N ARG A 15 1.16 1.06 -11.46
CA ARG A 15 -0.18 1.51 -11.11
C ARG A 15 -1.21 0.46 -11.49
N GLY A 16 -2.15 0.24 -10.59
CA GLY A 16 -3.31 -0.60 -10.86
C GLY A 16 -4.26 0.13 -11.79
N ALA A 17 -4.45 -0.37 -13.01
CA ALA A 17 -5.55 0.07 -13.88
C ALA A 17 -6.91 -0.42 -13.33
N GLN A 18 -6.89 -1.45 -12.49
CA GLN A 18 -8.05 -1.99 -11.78
C GLN A 18 -8.40 -1.13 -10.56
N SER A 19 -8.80 0.12 -10.80
CA SER A 19 -9.56 0.85 -9.80
C SER A 19 -10.96 0.25 -9.69
N VAL A 20 -11.47 0.08 -8.47
CA VAL A 20 -12.89 -0.25 -8.24
C VAL A 20 -13.82 0.79 -8.90
N TYR A 21 -13.28 1.97 -9.24
CA TYR A 21 -13.98 3.07 -9.92
C TYR A 21 -13.95 3.06 -11.46
N ARG A 22 -13.13 2.22 -12.12
CA ARG A 22 -13.14 2.17 -13.60
C ARG A 22 -14.31 1.29 -14.08
N SER A 23 -15.50 1.83 -13.86
CA SER A 23 -16.81 1.21 -14.10
C SER A 23 -17.63 2.00 -15.11
N ASP A 24 -17.02 2.58 -16.14
CA ASP A 24 -17.80 3.09 -17.28
C ASP A 24 -18.31 1.94 -18.17
N SER A 25 -17.88 0.70 -17.91
CA SER A 25 -18.23 -0.49 -18.70
C SER A 25 -18.65 -1.71 -17.87
N ALA A 26 -18.88 -1.58 -16.56
CA ALA A 26 -19.36 -2.67 -15.72
C ALA A 26 -20.73 -2.31 -15.11
N PRO A 27 -21.86 -2.71 -15.74
CA PRO A 27 -23.20 -2.34 -15.28
C PRO A 27 -23.59 -2.89 -13.89
N GLN A 28 -22.75 -3.69 -13.25
CA GLN A 28 -22.96 -4.28 -11.94
C GLN A 28 -21.59 -4.45 -11.29
N GLY A 29 -21.37 -3.86 -10.12
CA GLY A 29 -20.11 -4.02 -9.37
C GLY A 29 -19.68 -5.49 -9.27
N ARG A 30 -18.36 -5.75 -9.25
CA ARG A 30 -17.78 -7.11 -9.30
C ARG A 30 -18.51 -8.05 -8.33
N ARG A 31 -18.62 -9.35 -8.62
CA ARG A 31 -19.23 -10.32 -7.67
C ARG A 31 -18.24 -10.84 -6.63
N ARG A 32 -16.94 -10.72 -6.90
CA ARG A 32 -15.83 -11.19 -6.05
C ARG A 32 -14.78 -10.10 -5.92
N PRO A 33 -13.96 -10.12 -4.86
CA PRO A 33 -12.76 -9.29 -4.77
C PRO A 33 -11.85 -9.47 -5.98
N ALA A 34 -11.11 -8.44 -6.33
CA ALA A 34 -10.20 -8.44 -7.46
C ALA A 34 -8.79 -8.75 -7.00
N LEU A 35 -8.13 -9.76 -7.57
CA LEU A 35 -6.71 -9.98 -7.31
C LEU A 35 -5.93 -8.73 -7.70
N THR A 36 -5.08 -8.26 -6.80
CA THR A 36 -4.26 -7.07 -7.00
C THR A 36 -2.79 -7.33 -6.69
N MET A 37 -1.91 -6.52 -7.26
CA MET A 37 -0.50 -6.49 -6.89
C MET A 37 -0.18 -5.37 -5.89
N ASN A 38 -1.09 -4.42 -5.71
CA ASN A 38 -0.85 -3.27 -4.85
C ASN A 38 -1.33 -3.52 -3.43
N TRP A 39 -0.52 -3.10 -2.47
CA TRP A 39 -0.90 -3.00 -1.07
C TRP A 39 -0.99 -1.52 -0.70
N ALA A 40 -2.08 -1.11 -0.06
CA ALA A 40 -2.26 0.28 0.37
C ALA A 40 -1.90 0.41 1.85
N ALA A 41 -0.91 1.25 2.16
CA ALA A 41 -0.42 1.42 3.53
C ALA A 41 -1.48 2.00 4.47
N GLY A 42 -2.25 2.98 3.98
CA GLY A 42 -3.29 3.65 4.75
C GLY A 42 -4.59 2.86 4.91
N GLN A 43 -4.81 1.81 4.11
CA GLN A 43 -6.06 1.04 4.15
C GLN A 43 -5.84 -0.40 3.68
N SER A 44 -5.50 -1.28 4.62
CA SER A 44 -5.40 -2.71 4.37
C SER A 44 -5.85 -3.52 5.57
N PHE A 45 -6.37 -4.72 5.31
CA PHE A 45 -6.81 -5.65 6.33
C PHE A 45 -6.29 -7.04 6.00
N SER A 46 -5.76 -7.71 7.01
CA SER A 46 -5.25 -9.07 6.90
C SER A 46 -5.51 -9.81 8.21
N ARG A 47 -5.43 -11.14 8.18
CA ARG A 47 -5.40 -11.90 9.43
C ARG A 47 -4.05 -11.67 10.11
N CYS A 48 -4.02 -11.64 11.45
CA CYS A 48 -2.82 -11.36 12.22
C CYS A 48 -1.60 -12.23 11.86
N HIS A 49 -1.80 -13.45 11.35
CA HIS A 49 -0.68 -14.31 10.94
C HIS A 49 0.11 -13.73 9.76
N ALA A 50 -0.48 -12.91 8.88
CA ALA A 50 0.24 -12.24 7.81
C ALA A 50 1.31 -11.29 8.36
N GLU A 51 0.94 -10.49 9.36
CA GLU A 51 1.86 -9.55 10.02
C GLU A 51 2.97 -10.26 10.81
N ARG A 52 2.67 -11.42 11.41
CA ARG A 52 3.66 -12.22 12.15
C ARG A 52 4.63 -12.95 11.23
N ASN A 53 4.14 -13.56 10.17
CA ASN A 53 4.94 -14.37 9.26
C ASN A 53 5.78 -13.49 8.32
N VAL A 54 5.22 -12.35 7.92
CA VAL A 54 5.86 -11.40 7.02
C VAL A 54 5.77 -10.05 7.69
N PRO A 55 6.66 -9.69 8.62
CA PRO A 55 6.66 -8.35 9.22
C PRO A 55 7.06 -7.29 8.20
N ALA A 56 6.81 -6.02 8.51
CA ALA A 56 7.39 -4.89 7.79
C ALA A 56 8.93 -4.93 7.86
N ASP A 57 9.62 -4.25 6.94
CA ASP A 57 11.07 -4.25 6.93
C ASP A 57 11.66 -3.37 8.03
N LYS A 58 12.33 -3.97 9.01
CA LYS A 58 12.99 -3.25 10.10
C LYS A 58 14.20 -2.42 9.66
N HIS A 59 14.71 -2.66 8.45
CA HIS A 59 15.85 -1.93 7.89
C HIS A 59 15.41 -0.69 7.09
N LEU A 60 14.13 -0.58 6.73
CA LEU A 60 13.56 0.57 6.02
C LEU A 60 12.92 1.56 7.00
N ARG A 61 13.66 1.94 8.04
CA ARG A 61 13.18 2.95 9.00
C ARG A 61 13.02 4.29 8.31
N TRP A 62 11.92 4.99 8.62
CA TRP A 62 11.61 6.33 8.09
C TRP A 62 11.38 6.40 6.58
N VAL A 63 11.27 5.26 5.91
CA VAL A 63 10.83 5.19 4.51
C VAL A 63 9.32 5.33 4.48
N PHE A 64 8.86 6.47 3.96
CA PHE A 64 7.44 6.69 3.70
C PHE A 64 7.07 6.31 2.27
N ASP A 65 7.88 6.67 1.27
CA ASP A 65 7.58 6.32 -0.12
C ASP A 65 8.23 4.97 -0.50
N GLY A 66 7.39 4.00 -0.90
CA GLY A 66 7.82 2.72 -1.47
C GLY A 66 7.76 1.52 -0.52
N GLU A 67 7.44 1.75 0.75
CA GLU A 67 7.03 0.74 1.71
C GLU A 67 5.87 -0.12 1.19
N GLU A 68 4.95 0.47 0.43
CA GLU A 68 3.81 -0.20 -0.19
C GLU A 68 4.22 -1.32 -1.15
N VAL A 69 5.19 -1.02 -2.02
CA VAL A 69 5.75 -2.00 -2.98
C VAL A 69 6.53 -3.07 -2.22
N SER A 70 7.36 -2.67 -1.26
CA SER A 70 8.11 -3.60 -0.41
C SER A 70 7.19 -4.58 0.31
N ARG A 71 6.12 -4.06 0.92
CA ARG A 71 5.12 -4.87 1.63
C ARG A 71 4.42 -5.85 0.69
N ALA A 72 3.97 -5.38 -0.47
CA ALA A 72 3.26 -6.20 -1.44
C ALA A 72 4.13 -7.37 -1.95
N VAL A 73 5.38 -7.09 -2.35
CA VAL A 73 6.31 -8.11 -2.83
C VAL A 73 6.62 -9.15 -1.74
N ARG A 74 6.84 -8.70 -0.50
CA ARG A 74 7.09 -9.61 0.63
C ARG A 74 5.91 -10.51 0.92
N LEU A 75 4.68 -9.97 0.94
CA LEU A 75 3.48 -10.77 1.14
C LEU A 75 3.32 -11.82 0.02
N TRP A 76 3.42 -11.40 -1.24
CA TRP A 76 3.27 -12.28 -2.40
C TRP A 76 4.27 -13.43 -2.39
N THR A 77 5.55 -13.14 -2.15
CA THR A 77 6.63 -14.15 -2.12
C THR A 77 6.52 -15.13 -0.95
N HIS A 78 5.67 -14.85 0.04
CA HIS A 78 5.39 -15.72 1.19
C HIS A 78 4.00 -16.40 1.09
N GLY A 79 3.38 -16.38 -0.09
CA GLY A 79 2.13 -17.09 -0.38
C GLY A 79 0.85 -16.35 -0.01
N TYR A 80 0.92 -15.03 0.17
CA TYR A 80 -0.26 -14.20 0.42
C TYR A 80 -0.72 -13.51 -0.87
N ASP A 81 -1.98 -13.72 -1.21
CA ASP A 81 -2.65 -12.97 -2.27
C ASP A 81 -3.17 -11.63 -1.74
N LEU A 82 -3.08 -10.58 -2.56
CA LEU A 82 -3.66 -9.28 -2.28
C LEU A 82 -4.95 -9.10 -3.07
N TYR A 83 -5.97 -8.51 -2.45
CA TYR A 83 -7.25 -8.29 -3.11
C TYR A 83 -7.77 -6.87 -2.90
N ASN A 84 -8.25 -6.25 -3.98
CA ASN A 84 -9.09 -5.06 -3.87
C ASN A 84 -10.52 -5.48 -3.49
N PRO A 85 -11.18 -4.72 -2.60
CA PRO A 85 -12.55 -4.99 -2.24
C PRO A 85 -13.47 -4.86 -3.46
N ARG A 86 -14.61 -5.55 -3.37
CA ARG A 86 -15.66 -5.53 -4.40
C ARG A 86 -16.21 -4.14 -4.67
N VAL A 87 -16.32 -3.35 -3.62
CA VAL A 87 -16.92 -2.02 -3.57
C VAL A 87 -15.99 -1.15 -2.75
N SER A 88 -15.73 0.07 -3.23
CA SER A 88 -14.97 1.05 -2.47
C SER A 88 -15.91 1.72 -1.48
N VAL A 89 -15.66 1.52 -0.19
CA VAL A 89 -16.46 2.11 0.90
C VAL A 89 -15.76 3.31 1.55
N VAL A 90 -14.46 3.43 1.34
CA VAL A 90 -13.62 4.52 1.82
C VAL A 90 -12.82 5.03 0.63
N LEU A 91 -12.60 6.34 0.61
CA LEU A 91 -11.81 7.04 -0.39
C LEU A 91 -10.77 7.90 0.31
N HIS A 92 -9.61 8.02 -0.30
CA HIS A 92 -8.56 8.92 0.15
C HIS A 92 -8.48 10.12 -0.80
N ASN A 93 -8.55 11.34 -0.25
CA ASN A 93 -8.44 12.54 -1.05
C ASN A 93 -6.97 12.92 -1.24
N TYR A 94 -6.46 12.73 -2.46
CA TYR A 94 -5.08 13.04 -2.82
C TYR A 94 -4.89 14.46 -3.38
N SER A 95 -5.93 15.30 -3.45
CA SER A 95 -5.84 16.62 -4.10
C SER A 95 -4.96 17.63 -3.36
N SER A 96 -4.70 17.43 -2.06
CA SER A 96 -3.96 18.36 -1.21
C SER A 96 -3.08 17.63 -0.19
N ALA A 97 -2.25 16.69 -0.64
CA ALA A 97 -1.33 15.99 0.24
C ALA A 97 -0.22 16.93 0.74
N SER A 98 -0.07 17.06 2.07
CA SER A 98 1.03 17.78 2.71
C SER A 98 1.85 16.83 3.57
N GLN A 99 3.08 16.57 3.16
CA GLN A 99 4.04 15.73 3.88
C GLN A 99 4.92 16.64 4.75
N ALA A 100 4.60 16.73 6.05
CA ALA A 100 5.34 17.57 7.01
C ALA A 100 6.48 16.80 7.72
N PHE A 101 6.77 15.55 7.33
CA PHE A 101 7.74 14.69 8.01
C PHE A 101 9.11 15.37 8.18
N TRP A 102 9.63 16.00 7.11
CA TRP A 102 10.92 16.69 7.14
C TRP A 102 10.93 17.98 7.98
N SER A 103 9.76 18.48 8.36
CA SER A 103 9.62 19.64 9.26
C SER A 103 9.45 19.25 10.73
N PHE A 104 9.43 17.95 11.04
CA PHE A 104 9.37 17.46 12.41
C PHE A 104 10.68 17.75 13.13
N ALA A 105 10.62 18.62 14.14
CA ALA A 105 11.69 18.83 15.11
C ALA A 105 11.23 18.25 16.45
N PRO A 106 11.92 17.24 17.01
CA PRO A 106 11.57 16.75 18.34
C PRO A 106 11.79 17.87 19.39
N PRO A 107 11.00 17.89 20.48
CA PRO A 107 11.23 18.83 21.58
C PRO A 107 12.66 18.70 22.11
N ILE A 108 13.33 19.84 22.37
CA ILE A 108 14.67 19.85 22.97
C ILE A 108 14.62 19.05 24.28
N GLY A 109 15.39 17.96 24.32
CA GLY A 109 15.51 17.08 25.49
C GLY A 109 14.76 15.74 25.41
N SER A 110 14.03 15.44 24.33
CA SER A 110 13.49 14.08 24.14
C SER A 110 14.61 13.13 23.73
N ARG A 111 15.20 12.41 24.69
CA ARG A 111 15.97 11.20 24.39
C ARG A 111 15.00 10.18 23.78
N ASP A 112 15.17 9.83 22.51
CA ASP A 112 14.61 8.59 21.97
C ASP A 112 15.35 7.45 22.67
N GLY A 113 14.73 6.92 23.72
CA GLY A 113 15.35 5.96 24.62
C GLY A 113 15.45 4.55 24.04
N ARG A 114 16.15 4.38 22.91
CA ARG A 114 16.54 3.07 22.39
C ARG A 114 17.95 3.12 21.81
N ASP A 115 18.90 2.88 22.72
CA ASP A 115 20.22 2.38 22.40
C ASP A 115 20.08 1.07 21.59
N ASP A 116 20.89 0.99 20.55
CA ASP A 116 21.17 -0.12 19.66
C ASP A 116 21.94 -1.24 20.38
N GLY A 117 21.19 -2.24 20.84
CA GLY A 117 21.69 -3.55 21.26
C GLY A 117 21.25 -4.67 20.32
#